data_AF-A0A821TVN1-F1
#
_entry.id   AF-A0A821TVN1-F1
#
_cell.length_a   1.000
_cell.length_b   1.000
_cell.length_c   1.000
_cell.angle_alpha   90.00
_cell.angle_beta   90.00
_cell.angle_gamma   90.00
#
_symmetry.space_group_name_H-M   'P 1'
#
loop_
_entity.id
_entity.type
_entity.pdbx_description
1 polymer ?
#
loop_
_entity_poly.entity_id
_entity_poly.type
_entity_poly.pdbx_seq_one_letter_code
_entity_poly.pdbx_strand_id
1 'polypeptide(L)'
;VQSLSISDGIKRKIEWNTLKIRWGPDPLVSNDEVYVRQPRTVQQALQEQYKQLPNALGEQCAGKTTIGYRYWKGNDTGAILIFDKQGTIAGIQIAVTLICTDGRTLSQLEHEGTGTGLFLQNGTNPIIDSIEIPLWEDDIGKTKWVKGGCFKTMGDYIFLSLICVFVHHDHFKFKGQLSGFGWDIVANLNFSRRTERVLTSAISSFLIPVPTCIPKLNDELGGFTTQHLYFNTDPANLEC
;
A
#
# COMPACT_ATOMS: atom_id res chain seq x y z
N VAL A 1 -18.35 -43.20 -21.45
CA VAL A 1 -18.59 -42.02 -20.57
C VAL A 1 -17.26 -41.70 -19.90
N GLN A 2 -16.45 -40.85 -20.53
CA GLN A 2 -15.16 -40.41 -19.99
C GLN A 2 -15.43 -39.16 -19.14
N SER A 3 -15.08 -39.23 -17.86
CA SER A 3 -15.15 -38.13 -16.92
C SER A 3 -14.12 -37.06 -17.29
N LEU A 4 -14.60 -35.88 -17.69
CA LEU A 4 -13.80 -34.67 -17.78
C LEU A 4 -13.33 -34.28 -16.37
N SER A 5 -12.01 -34.29 -16.15
CA SER A 5 -11.37 -33.68 -15.00
C SER A 5 -11.47 -32.16 -15.14
N ILE A 6 -12.26 -31.53 -14.28
CA ILE A 6 -12.30 -30.07 -14.14
C ILE A 6 -11.03 -29.67 -13.40
N SER A 7 -9.99 -29.31 -14.14
CA SER A 7 -8.79 -28.65 -13.64
C SER A 7 -8.70 -27.25 -14.22
N ASP A 8 -9.68 -26.40 -13.91
CA ASP A 8 -9.53 -24.95 -14.02
C ASP A 8 -9.84 -24.36 -12.64
N GLY A 9 -8.77 -23.89 -11.99
CA GLY A 9 -8.74 -23.53 -10.58
C GLY A 9 -9.65 -22.35 -10.27
N ILE A 10 -10.64 -22.59 -9.41
CA ILE A 10 -11.37 -21.52 -8.72
C ILE A 10 -10.37 -20.82 -7.78
N LYS A 11 -9.71 -19.75 -8.25
CA LYS A 11 -9.02 -18.80 -7.37
C LYS A 11 -10.06 -18.25 -6.40
N ARG A 12 -9.88 -18.49 -5.09
CA ARG A 12 -10.86 -18.11 -4.06
C ARG A 12 -10.95 -16.59 -3.96
N LYS A 13 -12.12 -16.06 -3.59
CA LYS A 13 -12.30 -14.63 -3.33
C LYS A 13 -11.39 -14.17 -2.19
N ILE A 14 -10.71 -13.05 -2.38
CA ILE A 14 -9.89 -12.39 -1.38
C ILE A 14 -10.79 -11.63 -0.42
N GLU A 15 -10.62 -11.86 0.89
CA GLU A 15 -11.37 -11.18 1.93
C GLU A 15 -10.43 -10.26 2.73
N TRP A 16 -10.49 -8.96 2.44
CA TRP A 16 -9.76 -7.91 3.19
C TRP A 16 -10.65 -7.33 4.28
N ASN A 17 -10.54 -7.91 5.47
CA ASN A 17 -11.46 -7.63 6.58
C ASN A 17 -11.00 -6.46 7.46
N THR A 18 -9.74 -6.03 7.34
CA THR A 18 -9.18 -4.92 8.10
C THR A 18 -8.38 -3.99 7.19
N LEU A 19 -7.99 -2.84 7.75
CA LEU A 19 -6.94 -2.00 7.21
C LEU A 19 -6.15 -1.47 8.40
N LYS A 20 -4.92 -1.95 8.56
CA LYS A 20 -3.98 -1.48 9.58
C LYS A 20 -2.74 -0.96 8.89
N ILE A 21 -2.21 0.15 9.37
CA ILE A 21 -0.95 0.70 8.89
C ILE A 21 0.07 0.61 9.99
N ARG A 22 1.33 0.49 9.58
CA ARG A 22 2.51 0.44 10.40
C ARG A 22 2.75 -0.89 11.05
N TRP A 23 4.05 -1.15 11.26
CA TRP A 23 4.56 -2.24 12.06
C TRP A 23 5.35 -1.69 13.25
N GLY A 24 5.32 -2.41 14.37
CA GLY A 24 6.16 -2.11 15.53
C GLY A 24 6.66 -3.39 16.18
N PRO A 25 7.96 -3.50 16.51
CA PRO A 25 8.55 -4.72 17.06
C PRO A 25 8.19 -4.97 18.53
N ASP A 26 7.62 -3.99 19.22
CA ASP A 26 7.47 -4.03 20.67
C ASP A 26 6.19 -4.77 21.08
N PRO A 27 6.31 -5.98 21.67
CA PRO A 27 5.15 -6.78 22.08
C PRO A 27 4.45 -6.23 23.34
N LEU A 28 5.04 -5.24 24.03
CA LEU A 28 4.49 -4.61 25.23
C LEU A 28 3.67 -3.34 24.90
N VAL A 29 3.79 -2.84 23.67
CA VAL A 29 3.00 -1.72 23.16
C VAL A 29 1.67 -2.26 22.65
N SER A 30 0.58 -1.49 22.86
CA SER A 30 -0.74 -1.97 22.46
C SER A 30 -0.79 -2.24 20.95
N ASN A 31 -1.52 -3.29 20.53
CA ASN A 31 -1.65 -3.64 19.11
C ASN A 31 -2.13 -2.47 18.24
N ASP A 32 -2.88 -1.53 18.81
CA ASP A 32 -3.39 -0.34 18.10
C ASP A 32 -2.34 0.76 17.91
N GLU A 33 -1.24 0.70 18.67
CA GLU A 33 -0.10 1.62 18.56
C GLU A 33 1.00 1.11 17.63
N VAL A 34 1.12 -0.22 17.47
CA VAL A 34 2.07 -0.86 16.54
C VAL A 34 1.44 -1.27 15.21
N TYR A 35 0.11 -1.48 15.16
CA TYR A 35 -0.69 -1.69 13.95
C TYR A 35 -1.88 -0.74 13.95
N VAL A 36 -1.63 0.50 13.53
CA VAL A 36 -2.59 1.61 13.58
C VAL A 36 -3.78 1.33 12.65
N ARG A 37 -4.93 0.98 13.22
CA ARG A 37 -6.17 0.79 12.46
C ARG A 37 -6.54 2.05 11.68
N GLN A 38 -7.04 1.85 10.46
CA GLN A 38 -7.57 2.90 9.61
C GLN A 38 -9.06 2.68 9.33
N PRO A 39 -9.84 3.76 9.15
CA PRO A 39 -11.23 3.67 8.74
C PRO A 39 -11.33 3.08 7.33
N ARG A 40 -12.34 2.24 7.11
CA ARG A 40 -12.64 1.66 5.78
C ARG A 40 -13.86 2.31 5.12
N THR A 41 -14.52 3.21 5.84
CA THR A 41 -15.63 4.02 5.32
C THR A 41 -15.44 5.49 5.65
N VAL A 42 -16.01 6.38 4.82
CA VAL A 42 -16.03 7.82 5.08
C VAL A 42 -16.68 8.14 6.43
N GLN A 43 -17.76 7.44 6.79
CA GLN A 43 -18.42 7.63 8.09
C GLN A 43 -17.46 7.38 9.26
N GLN A 44 -16.72 6.26 9.24
CA GLN A 44 -15.70 5.97 10.24
C GLN A 44 -14.58 7.00 10.21
N ALA A 45 -14.13 7.42 9.02
CA ALA A 45 -13.07 8.40 8.89
C ALA A 45 -13.43 9.74 9.54
N LEU A 46 -14.65 10.23 9.30
CA LEU A 46 -15.13 11.45 9.91
C LEU A 46 -15.25 11.32 11.44
N GLN A 47 -15.74 10.18 11.95
CA GLN A 47 -15.80 9.88 13.39
C GLN A 47 -14.40 9.87 14.02
N GLU A 48 -13.40 9.37 13.28
CA GLU A 48 -12.00 9.32 13.68
C GLU A 48 -11.22 10.61 13.38
N GLN A 49 -11.94 11.71 13.12
CA GLN A 49 -11.40 13.06 12.89
C GLN A 49 -10.52 13.20 11.64
N TYR A 50 -10.70 12.32 10.66
CA TYR A 50 -10.16 12.58 9.34
C TYR A 50 -10.92 13.75 8.71
N LYS A 51 -10.17 14.61 8.05
CA LYS A 51 -10.71 15.71 7.27
C LYS A 51 -10.61 15.34 5.81
N GLN A 52 -11.71 15.55 5.09
CA GLN A 52 -11.65 15.51 3.65
C GLN A 52 -10.67 16.60 3.20
N LEU A 53 -9.65 16.19 2.47
CA LEU A 53 -8.89 17.13 1.68
C LEU A 53 -9.86 17.69 0.64
N PRO A 54 -10.02 19.02 0.55
CA PRO A 54 -10.94 19.59 -0.42
C PRO A 54 -10.68 18.93 -1.77
N ASN A 55 -11.70 18.21 -2.28
CA ASN A 55 -11.64 17.72 -3.64
C ASN A 55 -11.41 18.96 -4.53
N ALA A 56 -10.55 18.86 -5.54
CA ALA A 56 -10.97 19.19 -6.89
C ALA A 56 -11.92 20.41 -7.07
N LEU A 57 -11.58 21.59 -6.55
CA LEU A 57 -12.10 22.83 -7.11
C LEU A 57 -11.13 23.22 -8.21
N GLY A 58 -11.62 23.22 -9.45
CA GLY A 58 -10.90 23.57 -10.66
C GLY A 58 -10.20 24.94 -10.65
N GLU A 59 -10.23 25.67 -9.54
CA GLU A 59 -9.57 26.96 -9.35
C GLU A 59 -8.14 26.85 -8.79
N GLN A 60 -7.79 25.83 -7.98
CA GLN A 60 -6.40 25.67 -7.47
C GLN A 60 -5.56 24.64 -8.25
N CYS A 61 -6.17 23.62 -8.86
CA CYS A 61 -5.46 22.63 -9.69
C CYS A 61 -5.69 22.87 -11.20
N ALA A 62 -5.84 24.11 -11.67
CA ALA A 62 -5.99 24.45 -13.10
C ALA A 62 -6.98 23.55 -13.88
N GLY A 63 -8.11 23.17 -13.27
CA GLY A 63 -9.12 22.29 -13.88
C GLY A 63 -8.84 20.78 -13.86
N LYS A 64 -7.79 20.28 -13.19
CA LYS A 64 -7.50 18.83 -13.08
C LYS A 64 -8.15 18.20 -11.85
N THR A 65 -8.71 16.99 -12.01
CA THR A 65 -9.39 16.23 -10.95
C THR A 65 -8.54 15.03 -10.54
N THR A 66 -8.41 14.80 -9.23
CA THR A 66 -7.84 13.57 -8.69
C THR A 66 -8.92 12.56 -8.36
N ILE A 67 -8.57 11.26 -8.44
CA ILE A 67 -9.51 10.15 -8.31
C ILE A 67 -9.81 9.88 -6.85
N GLY A 68 -11.09 9.75 -6.51
CA GLY A 68 -11.56 9.41 -5.17
C GLY A 68 -11.42 10.55 -4.17
N TYR A 69 -12.15 10.42 -3.08
CA TYR A 69 -12.21 11.43 -2.02
C TYR A 69 -11.05 11.19 -1.05
N ARG A 70 -10.14 12.16 -0.95
CA ARG A 70 -8.94 12.05 -0.11
C ARG A 70 -9.21 12.54 1.29
N TYR A 71 -8.70 11.80 2.26
CA TYR A 71 -8.85 12.13 3.67
C TYR A 71 -7.52 11.96 4.38
N TRP A 72 -7.19 12.94 5.22
CA TRP A 72 -6.03 12.91 6.10
C TRP A 72 -6.46 13.10 7.55
N LYS A 73 -5.61 12.69 8.50
CA LYS A 73 -5.83 12.95 9.92
C LYS A 73 -4.74 13.88 10.41
N GLY A 74 -5.11 15.00 11.01
CA GLY A 74 -4.14 15.94 11.58
C GLY A 74 -3.07 16.45 10.61
N ASN A 75 -3.40 16.59 9.32
CA ASN A 75 -2.46 16.97 8.24
C ASN A 75 -1.27 16.00 8.03
N ASP A 76 -1.39 14.75 8.47
CA ASP A 76 -0.38 13.72 8.27
C ASP A 76 -0.39 13.22 6.81
N THR A 77 0.55 13.69 6.00
CA THR A 77 0.78 13.25 4.61
C THR A 77 1.51 11.91 4.50
N GLY A 78 1.90 11.32 5.63
CA GLY A 78 2.42 9.95 5.69
C GLY A 78 1.34 8.92 5.37
N ALA A 79 0.06 9.23 5.51
CA ALA A 79 -1.02 8.40 4.98
C ALA A 79 -2.28 9.21 4.62
N ILE A 80 -2.63 9.18 3.34
CA ILE A 80 -3.85 9.76 2.80
C ILE A 80 -4.75 8.62 2.32
N LEU A 81 -5.94 8.51 2.89
CA LEU A 81 -6.92 7.50 2.49
C LEU A 81 -7.76 8.01 1.33
N ILE A 82 -7.99 7.15 0.34
CA ILE A 82 -8.84 7.44 -0.82
C ILE A 82 -10.11 6.61 -0.69
N PHE A 83 -11.27 7.26 -0.67
CA PHE A 83 -12.57 6.59 -0.71
C PHE A 83 -13.23 6.71 -2.09
N ASP A 84 -14.01 5.70 -2.46
CA ASP A 84 -14.83 5.70 -3.66
C ASP A 84 -16.13 6.51 -3.50
N LYS A 85 -16.97 6.53 -4.55
CA LYS A 85 -18.26 7.23 -4.55
C LYS A 85 -19.28 6.66 -3.56
N GLN A 86 -19.11 5.40 -3.15
CA GLN A 86 -19.91 4.77 -2.10
C GLN A 86 -19.35 5.05 -0.70
N GLY A 87 -18.22 5.75 -0.60
CA GLY A 87 -17.55 6.04 0.65
C GLY A 87 -16.79 4.85 1.23
N THR A 88 -16.42 3.86 0.42
CA THR A 88 -15.59 2.70 0.81
C THR A 88 -14.13 2.92 0.42
N ILE A 89 -13.19 2.41 1.23
CA ILE A 89 -11.76 2.56 0.95
C ILE A 89 -11.40 1.97 -0.42
N ALA A 90 -10.72 2.78 -1.24
CA ALA A 90 -10.36 2.49 -2.62
C ALA A 90 -8.83 2.52 -2.85
N GLY A 91 -8.07 3.13 -1.94
CA GLY A 91 -6.63 3.21 -2.05
C GLY A 91 -5.99 4.05 -0.95
N ILE A 92 -4.66 4.13 -1.02
CA ILE A 92 -3.84 4.90 -0.09
C ILE A 92 -2.72 5.61 -0.84
N GLN A 93 -2.33 6.78 -0.34
CA GLN A 93 -1.17 7.54 -0.80
C GLN A 93 -0.25 7.88 0.38
N ILE A 94 1.06 7.87 0.14
CA ILE A 94 2.11 8.21 1.11
C ILE A 94 3.05 9.26 0.50
N ALA A 95 3.60 10.15 1.34
CA ALA A 95 4.64 11.11 0.99
C ALA A 95 4.28 12.08 -0.15
N VAL A 96 2.98 12.32 -0.36
CA VAL A 96 2.50 13.23 -1.41
C VAL A 96 2.52 14.67 -0.90
N THR A 97 3.37 15.51 -1.50
CA THR A 97 3.42 16.96 -1.25
C THR A 97 2.55 17.76 -2.23
N LEU A 98 2.26 17.21 -3.41
CA LEU A 98 1.37 17.80 -4.41
C LEU A 98 0.35 16.77 -4.91
N ILE A 99 -0.92 16.99 -4.60
CA ILE A 99 -2.04 16.15 -5.09
C ILE A 99 -2.51 16.63 -6.47
N CYS A 100 -2.08 17.79 -6.97
CA CYS A 100 -2.69 18.45 -8.14
C CYS A 100 -2.11 18.11 -9.52
N THR A 101 -1.15 17.19 -9.67
CA THR A 101 -0.48 17.05 -10.99
C THR A 101 -1.34 16.33 -12.02
N ASP A 102 -1.96 15.16 -11.72
CA ASP A 102 -2.77 14.38 -12.67
C ASP A 102 -3.77 13.36 -12.02
N GLY A 103 -4.85 12.98 -12.74
CA GLY A 103 -5.88 11.99 -12.31
C GLY A 103 -7.07 11.79 -13.29
N ARG A 104 -8.03 10.88 -13.00
CA ARG A 104 -9.27 10.67 -13.79
C ARG A 104 -10.31 11.78 -13.56
N THR A 105 -11.13 12.02 -14.57
CA THR A 105 -12.39 12.78 -14.46
C THR A 105 -13.44 12.02 -13.65
N LEU A 106 -14.45 12.73 -13.13
CA LEU A 106 -15.60 12.13 -12.45
C LEU A 106 -16.34 11.12 -13.35
N SER A 107 -16.51 11.43 -14.64
CA SER A 107 -17.18 10.55 -15.60
C SER A 107 -16.43 9.22 -15.81
N GLN A 108 -15.10 9.27 -15.90
CA GLN A 108 -14.27 8.06 -15.98
C GLN A 108 -14.42 7.19 -14.72
N LEU A 109 -14.42 7.79 -13.52
CA LEU A 109 -14.67 7.06 -12.27
C LEU A 109 -16.09 6.44 -12.23
N GLU A 110 -17.09 7.18 -12.68
CA GLU A 110 -18.47 6.70 -12.69
C GLU A 110 -18.68 5.53 -13.64
N HIS A 111 -17.99 5.54 -14.79
CA HIS A 111 -18.02 4.49 -15.80
C HIS A 111 -17.18 3.26 -15.43
N GLU A 112 -15.97 3.47 -14.92
CA GLU A 112 -14.97 2.41 -14.69
C GLU A 112 -15.04 1.80 -13.28
N GLY A 113 -15.59 2.54 -12.30
CA GLY A 113 -15.63 2.12 -10.90
C GLY A 113 -14.26 2.08 -10.22
N THR A 114 -14.23 1.45 -9.04
CA THR A 114 -13.02 1.01 -8.34
C THR A 114 -12.73 -0.43 -8.74
N GLY A 115 -11.54 -0.69 -9.29
CA GLY A 115 -11.17 -2.01 -9.82
C GLY A 115 -11.21 -3.12 -8.75
N THR A 116 -11.15 -4.38 -9.18
CA THR A 116 -11.22 -5.56 -8.31
C THR A 116 -9.87 -6.08 -7.82
N GLY A 117 -8.79 -5.30 -8.01
CA GLY A 117 -7.42 -5.72 -7.75
C GLY A 117 -6.59 -4.63 -7.07
N LEU A 118 -5.35 -4.97 -6.75
CA LEU A 118 -4.37 -4.03 -6.21
C LEU A 118 -3.47 -3.54 -7.34
N PHE A 119 -3.40 -2.23 -7.53
CA PHE A 119 -2.65 -1.61 -8.61
C PHE A 119 -1.70 -0.54 -8.07
N LEU A 120 -0.48 -0.56 -8.58
CA LEU A 120 0.49 0.50 -8.39
C LEU A 120 0.41 1.46 -9.57
N GLN A 121 -0.14 2.64 -9.33
CA GLN A 121 -0.10 3.72 -10.32
C GLN A 121 1.31 4.34 -10.34
N ASN A 122 2.03 4.20 -11.45
CA ASN A 122 3.40 4.71 -11.61
C ASN A 122 3.50 5.91 -12.57
N GLY A 123 2.37 6.43 -13.03
CA GLY A 123 2.27 7.58 -13.91
C GLY A 123 0.97 8.35 -13.72
N THR A 124 0.65 9.18 -14.69
CA THR A 124 -0.43 10.18 -14.58
C THR A 124 -1.78 9.60 -14.98
N ASN A 125 -1.79 8.62 -15.87
CA ASN A 125 -2.98 7.94 -16.32
C ASN A 125 -3.11 6.57 -15.65
N PRO A 126 -4.02 6.38 -14.68
CA PRO A 126 -4.14 5.13 -13.94
C PRO A 126 -4.64 3.93 -14.77
N ILE A 127 -5.11 4.14 -16.00
CA ILE A 127 -5.57 3.03 -16.85
C ILE A 127 -4.38 2.36 -17.53
N ILE A 128 -3.40 3.15 -17.98
CA ILE A 128 -2.26 2.65 -18.74
C ILE A 128 -0.95 2.66 -17.94
N ASP A 129 -0.85 3.55 -16.94
CA ASP A 129 0.31 3.72 -16.06
C ASP A 129 0.08 3.02 -14.72
N SER A 130 -0.47 1.81 -14.78
CA SER A 130 -0.72 0.96 -13.61
C SER A 130 -0.06 -0.39 -13.78
N ILE A 131 0.54 -0.86 -12.69
CA ILE A 131 1.11 -2.20 -12.59
C ILE A 131 0.24 -2.97 -11.62
N GLU A 132 -0.35 -4.07 -12.09
CA GLU A 132 -1.10 -4.98 -11.22
C GLU A 132 -0.12 -5.67 -10.25
N ILE A 133 -0.48 -5.64 -8.97
CA ILE A 133 0.23 -6.35 -7.92
C ILE A 133 -0.34 -7.78 -7.88
N PRO A 134 0.49 -8.83 -8.08
CA PRO A 134 0.03 -10.21 -7.97
C PRO A 134 -0.62 -10.44 -6.62
N LEU A 135 -1.79 -11.07 -6.60
CA LEU A 135 -2.50 -11.34 -5.34
C LEU A 135 -2.19 -12.73 -4.76
N TRP A 136 -1.50 -13.56 -5.54
CA TRP A 136 -1.16 -14.94 -5.23
C TRP A 136 0.32 -15.18 -5.50
N GLU A 137 0.96 -15.94 -4.60
CA GLU A 137 2.38 -16.28 -4.68
C GLU A 137 2.75 -16.99 -5.99
N ASP A 138 1.88 -17.90 -6.46
CA ASP A 138 2.08 -18.65 -7.71
C ASP A 138 2.09 -17.77 -8.98
N ASP A 139 1.57 -16.54 -8.90
CA ASP A 139 1.57 -15.60 -10.01
C ASP A 139 2.88 -14.79 -10.07
N ILE A 140 3.68 -14.76 -9.00
CA ILE A 140 4.87 -13.90 -8.87
C ILE A 140 5.96 -14.28 -9.85
N GLY A 141 6.20 -15.58 -10.04
CA GLY A 141 7.19 -16.08 -10.99
C GLY A 141 6.95 -15.66 -12.45
N LYS A 142 5.78 -15.09 -12.76
CA LYS A 142 5.40 -14.58 -14.09
C LYS A 142 5.58 -13.06 -14.21
N THR A 143 6.14 -12.41 -13.19
CA THR A 143 6.22 -10.95 -13.09
C THR A 143 7.65 -10.45 -12.88
N LYS A 144 7.81 -9.13 -12.73
CA LYS A 144 9.09 -8.47 -12.42
C LYS A 144 9.36 -8.34 -10.91
N TRP A 145 8.47 -8.86 -10.08
CA TRP A 145 8.60 -8.83 -8.63
C TRP A 145 9.71 -9.80 -8.20
N VAL A 146 10.58 -9.35 -7.30
CA VAL A 146 11.77 -10.08 -6.86
C VAL A 146 11.58 -10.49 -5.40
N LYS A 147 11.86 -11.76 -5.08
CA LYS A 147 11.84 -12.24 -3.71
C LYS A 147 13.04 -11.67 -2.94
N GLY A 148 12.77 -11.03 -1.81
CA GLY A 148 13.74 -10.51 -0.87
C GLY A 148 13.91 -11.43 0.33
N GLY A 149 14.16 -10.82 1.49
CA GLY A 149 14.27 -11.52 2.77
C GLY A 149 12.91 -11.85 3.38
N CYS A 150 12.98 -12.52 4.52
CA CYS A 150 11.82 -12.92 5.32
C CYS A 150 12.01 -12.33 6.71
N PHE A 151 10.96 -11.73 7.27
CA PHE A 151 10.99 -11.17 8.61
C PHE A 151 9.80 -11.67 9.44
N LYS A 152 10.09 -12.22 10.62
CA LYS A 152 9.05 -12.72 11.53
C LYS A 152 8.12 -11.56 11.92
N THR A 153 6.81 -11.76 11.85
CA THR A 153 5.74 -10.74 12.04
C THR A 153 5.52 -9.78 10.86
N MET A 154 6.22 -9.96 9.74
CA MET A 154 6.01 -9.20 8.49
C MET A 154 5.82 -10.13 7.28
N GLY A 155 6.41 -11.34 7.30
CA GLY A 155 6.29 -12.33 6.22
C GLY A 155 7.46 -12.26 5.23
N ASP A 156 7.25 -12.88 4.06
CA ASP A 156 8.18 -12.79 2.93
C ASP A 156 8.07 -11.41 2.26
N TYR A 157 9.20 -10.72 2.09
CA TYR A 157 9.28 -9.50 1.29
C TYR A 157 9.42 -9.86 -0.18
N ILE A 158 8.54 -9.33 -1.00
CA ILE A 158 8.65 -9.43 -2.45
C ILE A 158 8.51 -8.04 -3.00
N PHE A 159 9.54 -7.54 -3.70
CA PHE A 159 9.64 -6.15 -4.05
C PHE A 159 9.66 -5.90 -5.55
N LEU A 160 9.06 -4.78 -5.95
CA LEU A 160 9.20 -4.20 -7.28
C LEU A 160 9.92 -2.86 -7.15
N SER A 161 11.04 -2.71 -7.86
CA SER A 161 11.79 -1.45 -7.89
C SER A 161 11.29 -0.55 -9.01
N LEU A 162 10.70 0.59 -8.66
CA LEU A 162 10.40 1.67 -9.58
C LEU A 162 11.07 2.95 -9.08
N ILE A 163 12.11 3.42 -9.77
CA ILE A 163 12.77 4.70 -9.45
C ILE A 163 13.14 4.82 -7.95
N CYS A 164 13.66 3.73 -7.37
CA CYS A 164 14.06 3.65 -5.95
C CYS A 164 12.95 3.88 -4.93
N VAL A 165 11.70 3.83 -5.37
CA VAL A 165 10.53 3.53 -4.54
C VAL A 165 10.28 2.05 -4.68
N PHE A 166 10.22 1.36 -3.54
CA PHE A 166 9.93 -0.06 -3.50
C PHE A 166 8.50 -0.23 -3.01
N VAL A 167 7.77 -1.08 -3.70
CA VAL A 167 6.57 -1.66 -3.11
C VAL A 167 6.96 -3.05 -2.69
N HIS A 168 6.75 -3.39 -1.43
CA HIS A 168 6.90 -4.76 -0.97
C HIS A 168 5.53 -5.39 -0.76
N HIS A 169 5.46 -6.69 -1.01
CA HIS A 169 4.28 -7.50 -0.88
C HIS A 169 4.52 -8.52 0.22
N ASP A 170 3.72 -8.44 1.29
CA ASP A 170 3.80 -9.31 2.45
C ASP A 170 2.89 -10.52 2.26
N HIS A 171 3.49 -11.70 2.25
CA HIS A 171 2.76 -12.96 2.24
C HIS A 171 2.57 -13.51 3.65
N PHE A 172 1.40 -14.12 3.85
CA PHE A 172 1.18 -15.09 4.91
C PHE A 172 1.31 -16.49 4.30
N LYS A 173 1.95 -17.44 5.01
CA LYS A 173 1.95 -18.88 4.69
C LYS A 173 0.59 -19.57 4.83
N PHE A 174 -0.53 -18.87 4.62
CA PHE A 174 -1.87 -19.45 4.64
C PHE A 174 -2.43 -19.32 3.23
N LYS A 175 -2.12 -20.34 2.42
CA LYS A 175 -2.60 -20.53 1.03
C LYS A 175 -2.01 -19.58 -0.03
N GLY A 176 -0.86 -18.96 0.23
CA GLY A 176 -0.12 -18.17 -0.77
C GLY A 176 -0.84 -16.89 -1.22
N GLN A 177 -1.65 -16.28 -0.35
CA GLN A 177 -2.46 -15.09 -0.66
C GLN A 177 -1.84 -13.81 -0.06
N LEU A 178 -1.94 -12.71 -0.81
CA LEU A 178 -1.61 -11.36 -0.35
C LEU A 178 -2.34 -11.00 0.95
N SER A 179 -1.56 -10.73 2.01
CA SER A 179 -2.06 -10.38 3.35
C SER A 179 -1.72 -8.94 3.76
N GLY A 180 -0.73 -8.34 3.10
CA GLY A 180 -0.37 -6.95 3.25
C GLY A 180 0.59 -6.50 2.17
N PHE A 181 0.72 -5.20 1.99
CA PHE A 181 1.71 -4.62 1.10
C PHE A 181 2.27 -3.37 1.77
N GLY A 182 3.38 -2.86 1.29
CA GLY A 182 3.92 -1.64 1.83
C GLY A 182 4.79 -0.88 0.87
N TRP A 183 5.18 0.29 1.35
CA TRP A 183 6.04 1.23 0.65
C TRP A 183 7.38 1.23 1.35
N ASP A 184 8.47 1.13 0.58
CA ASP A 184 9.78 1.54 1.05
C ASP A 184 10.24 2.75 0.25
N ILE A 185 10.51 3.83 0.98
CA ILE A 185 10.78 5.14 0.43
C ILE A 185 12.04 5.67 1.10
N VAL A 186 12.95 6.18 0.28
CA VAL A 186 14.13 6.87 0.78
C VAL A 186 13.76 8.32 1.10
N ALA A 187 13.19 8.55 2.28
CA ALA A 187 12.78 9.85 2.77
C ALA A 187 12.66 9.83 4.30
N ASN A 188 12.78 10.98 4.94
CA ASN A 188 12.49 11.13 6.37
C ASN A 188 11.02 11.50 6.59
N LEU A 189 10.19 10.53 7.00
CA LEU A 189 8.77 10.75 7.35
C LEU A 189 8.49 10.62 8.84
N ASN A 190 9.47 10.89 9.72
CA ASN A 190 9.32 10.75 11.18
C ASN A 190 8.19 11.60 11.80
N PHE A 191 7.62 12.55 11.05
CA PHE A 191 6.45 13.31 11.47
C PHE A 191 5.17 12.45 11.53
N SER A 192 5.14 11.32 10.80
CA SER A 192 3.97 10.44 10.71
C SER A 192 4.06 9.29 11.70
N ARG A 193 2.94 8.98 12.37
CA ARG A 193 2.80 7.78 13.21
C ARG A 193 2.47 6.51 12.41
N ARG A 194 2.38 6.62 11.09
CA ARG A 194 1.95 5.57 10.15
C ARG A 194 3.09 5.12 9.23
N THR A 195 4.31 5.44 9.62
CA THR A 195 5.53 5.08 8.90
C THR A 195 6.55 4.58 9.91
N GLU A 196 7.43 3.68 9.49
CA GLU A 196 8.54 3.17 10.28
C GLU A 196 9.84 3.73 9.75
N ARG A 197 10.76 4.08 10.65
CA ARG A 197 12.14 4.37 10.28
C ARG A 197 12.94 3.09 10.39
N VAL A 198 13.59 2.70 9.31
CA VAL A 198 14.47 1.52 9.29
C VAL A 198 15.90 1.95 9.57
N LEU A 199 16.57 1.21 10.45
CA LEU A 199 18.00 1.35 10.65
C LEU A 199 18.74 0.90 9.38
N THR A 200 19.70 1.68 8.90
CA THR A 200 20.46 1.36 7.67
C THR A 200 21.04 -0.06 7.69
N SER A 201 21.48 -0.53 8.86
CA SER A 201 22.01 -1.89 9.07
C SER A 201 21.00 -3.01 8.90
N ALA A 202 19.69 -2.71 8.97
CA ALA A 202 18.62 -3.70 8.83
C ALA A 202 18.12 -3.83 7.37
N ILE A 203 18.47 -2.90 6.47
CA ILE A 203 17.98 -2.88 5.08
C ILE A 203 18.34 -4.17 4.33
N SER A 204 19.58 -4.66 4.49
CA SER A 204 20.05 -5.89 3.85
C SER A 204 19.38 -7.17 4.35
N SER A 205 18.61 -7.09 5.44
CA SER A 205 17.89 -8.24 6.00
C SER A 205 16.62 -8.57 5.21
N PHE A 206 16.06 -7.59 4.47
CA PHE A 206 14.81 -7.76 3.73
C PHE A 206 14.92 -7.35 2.25
N LEU A 207 15.81 -6.43 1.86
CA LEU A 207 16.11 -6.16 0.45
C LEU A 207 17.35 -6.92 -0.01
N ILE A 208 17.14 -7.97 -0.82
CA ILE A 208 18.18 -8.88 -1.28
C ILE A 208 18.07 -9.05 -2.81
N PRO A 209 19.06 -8.59 -3.60
CA PRO A 209 20.17 -7.71 -3.20
C PRO A 209 19.68 -6.30 -2.88
N VAL A 210 20.43 -5.55 -2.07
CA VAL A 210 20.14 -4.13 -1.81
C VAL A 210 20.35 -3.32 -3.11
N PRO A 211 19.32 -2.62 -3.61
CA PRO A 211 19.42 -1.75 -4.78
C PRO A 211 20.48 -0.67 -4.62
N THR A 212 21.29 -0.46 -5.65
CA THR A 212 22.49 0.41 -5.62
C THR A 212 22.18 1.89 -5.36
N CYS A 213 20.95 2.33 -5.61
CA CYS A 213 20.55 3.70 -5.31
C CYS A 213 20.28 3.97 -3.83
N ILE A 214 19.98 2.93 -3.03
CA ILE A 214 19.57 3.11 -1.63
C ILE A 214 20.67 3.74 -0.79
N PRO A 215 21.93 3.26 -0.79
CA PRO A 215 22.97 3.82 0.08
C PRO A 215 23.14 5.33 -0.10
N LYS A 216 23.24 5.79 -1.36
CA LYS A 216 23.40 7.21 -1.68
C LYS A 216 22.18 8.03 -1.28
N LEU A 217 20.98 7.60 -1.70
CA LEU A 217 19.76 8.36 -1.41
C LEU A 217 19.44 8.38 0.09
N ASN A 218 19.78 7.32 0.83
CA ASN A 218 19.52 7.22 2.26
C ASN A 218 20.27 8.31 3.04
N ASP A 219 21.51 8.58 2.62
CA ASP A 219 22.31 9.66 3.18
C ASP A 219 21.79 11.04 2.76
N GLU A 220 21.41 11.21 1.47
CA GLU A 220 20.94 12.49 0.92
C GLU A 220 19.54 12.91 1.43
N LEU A 221 18.63 11.95 1.59
CA LEU A 221 17.20 12.19 1.90
C LEU A 221 16.84 11.91 3.37
N GLY A 222 17.85 11.61 4.19
CA GLY A 222 17.73 11.55 5.65
C GLY A 222 17.18 10.24 6.21
N GLY A 223 17.14 9.18 5.41
CA GLY A 223 16.84 7.81 5.89
C GLY A 223 15.98 6.98 4.97
N PHE A 224 15.74 5.74 5.40
CA PHE A 224 14.88 4.76 4.78
C PHE A 224 13.63 4.60 5.63
N THR A 225 12.48 4.90 5.04
CA THR A 225 11.18 4.81 5.68
C THR A 225 10.36 3.72 5.01
N THR A 226 9.71 2.92 5.83
CA THR A 226 8.71 1.95 5.38
C THR A 226 7.32 2.35 5.82
N GLN A 227 6.31 1.84 5.12
CA GLN A 227 4.93 1.85 5.57
C GLN A 227 4.30 0.53 5.19
N HIS A 228 4.02 -0.30 6.18
CA HIS A 228 3.32 -1.56 5.97
C HIS A 228 1.81 -1.36 6.08
N LEU A 229 1.05 -2.02 5.21
CA LEU A 229 -0.40 -2.07 5.20
C LEU A 229 -0.86 -3.51 5.32
N TYR A 230 -1.70 -3.79 6.31
CA TYR A 230 -2.19 -5.13 6.60
C TYR A 230 -3.71 -5.20 6.43
N PHE A 231 -4.15 -6.24 5.74
CA PHE A 231 -5.57 -6.55 5.52
C PHE A 231 -6.08 -7.70 6.40
N ASN A 232 -5.18 -8.30 7.19
CA ASN A 232 -5.47 -9.39 8.11
C ASN A 232 -5.90 -8.88 9.49
N THR A 233 -6.66 -9.71 10.21
CA THR A 233 -7.12 -9.39 11.57
C THR A 233 -5.97 -9.37 12.58
N ASP A 234 -4.94 -10.20 12.36
CA ASP A 234 -3.80 -10.35 13.25
C ASP A 234 -2.46 -10.33 12.49
N PRO A 235 -1.91 -9.14 12.22
CA PRO A 235 -0.62 -8.99 11.52
C PRO A 235 0.56 -9.63 12.24
N ALA A 236 0.51 -9.74 13.57
CA ALA A 236 1.62 -10.27 14.36
C ALA A 236 1.90 -11.75 14.08
N ASN A 237 0.93 -12.48 13.50
CA ASN A 237 1.08 -13.89 13.15
C ASN A 237 1.65 -14.11 11.75
N LEU A 238 2.10 -13.05 11.05
CA LEU A 238 2.78 -13.20 9.77
C LEU A 238 4.10 -13.95 9.97
N GLU A 239 4.21 -15.09 9.30
CA GLU A 239 5.38 -15.96 9.32
C GLU A 239 5.77 -16.36 7.90
N CYS A 240 7.06 -16.62 7.76
CA CYS A 240 7.64 -17.40 6.68
C CYS A 240 8.10 -18.76 7.26
#